data_AF-A0A9X4LAN2-F1
#
_entry.id   AF-A0A9X4LAN2-F1
#
_cell.length_a   1.000
_cell.length_b   1.000
_cell.length_c   1.000
_cell.angle_alpha   90.00
_cell.angle_beta   90.00
_cell.angle_gamma   90.00
#
_symmetry.space_group_name_H-M   'P 1'
#
loop_
_entity.id
_entity.type
_entity.pdbx_description
1 polymer ?
#
loop_
_entity_poly.entity_id
_entity_poly.type
_entity_poly.pdbx_seq_one_letter_code
_entity_poly.pdbx_strand_id
1 'polypeptide(L)'
;MKKIGQAEREYIMSQPAGSRKRGRQIVVLKDGVQIKRLHSLKEAFTWAEENMICNEGWVKRSLKNNEETKPGRKFKEGGYLFQYLE
;
A
#
# COMPACT_ATOMS: atom_id res chain seq x y z
N MET A 1 3.69 11.39 -19.94
CA MET A 1 3.44 11.44 -18.48
C MET A 1 3.40 12.91 -18.07
N LYS A 2 2.25 13.43 -17.59
CA LYS A 2 2.15 14.84 -17.16
C LYS A 2 2.80 14.99 -15.78
N LYS A 3 3.90 15.75 -15.68
CA LYS A 3 4.49 16.15 -14.39
C LYS A 3 3.63 17.28 -13.81
N ILE A 4 3.12 17.06 -12.62
CA ILE A 4 2.37 18.03 -11.84
C ILE A 4 3.33 19.11 -11.34
N GLY A 5 2.94 20.39 -11.48
CA GLY A 5 3.77 21.54 -11.08
C GLY A 5 3.94 21.66 -9.56
N GLN A 6 5.00 22.35 -9.12
CA GLN A 6 5.32 22.53 -7.71
C GLN A 6 4.18 23.24 -6.94
N ALA A 7 3.52 24.22 -7.57
CA ALA A 7 2.37 24.92 -7.00
C ALA A 7 1.15 24.00 -6.79
N GLU A 8 0.90 23.04 -7.69
CA GLU A 8 -0.17 22.05 -7.52
C GLU A 8 0.12 21.10 -6.36
N ARG A 9 1.39 20.75 -6.13
CA ARG A 9 1.80 19.92 -4.98
C ARG A 9 1.58 20.63 -3.65
N GLU A 10 1.95 21.90 -3.57
CA GLU A 10 1.78 22.72 -2.36
C GLU A 10 0.29 22.97 -2.07
N TYR A 11 -0.52 23.21 -3.11
CA TYR A 11 -1.98 23.33 -2.98
C TYR A 11 -2.65 22.05 -2.49
N ILE A 12 -2.24 20.88 -2.98
CA ILE A 12 -2.77 19.59 -2.51
C ILE A 12 -2.41 19.38 -1.03
N MET A 13 -1.19 19.76 -0.62
CA MET A 13 -0.71 19.61 0.76
C MET A 13 -1.35 20.59 1.74
N SER A 14 -1.74 21.79 1.30
CA SER A 14 -2.36 22.82 2.14
C SER A 14 -3.86 22.62 2.38
N GLN A 15 -4.52 21.73 1.65
CA GLN A 15 -5.93 21.42 1.90
C GLN A 15 -6.12 20.61 3.20
N PRO A 16 -7.15 20.93 4.02
CA PRO A 16 -7.51 20.15 5.19
C PRO A 16 -7.80 18.71 4.77
N ALA A 17 -7.39 17.74 5.60
CA ALA A 17 -7.33 16.32 5.27
C ALA A 17 -8.65 15.65 4.81
N GLY A 18 -9.76 16.38 4.73
CA GLY A 18 -11.09 15.91 4.30
C GLY A 18 -11.45 16.15 2.82
N SER A 19 -10.71 16.96 2.05
CA SER A 19 -11.05 17.28 0.64
C SER A 19 -10.25 16.47 -0.39
N ARG A 20 -9.16 15.81 0.01
CA ARG A 20 -8.55 14.74 -0.80
C ARG A 20 -9.43 13.51 -0.63
N LYS A 21 -9.91 12.89 -1.73
CA LYS A 21 -10.46 11.52 -1.70
C LYS A 21 -9.46 10.65 -0.94
N ARG A 22 -9.70 10.39 0.35
CA ARG A 22 -8.82 9.54 1.15
C ARG A 22 -8.85 8.18 0.47
N GLY A 23 -7.70 7.70 0.02
CA GLY A 23 -7.59 6.32 -0.43
C GLY A 23 -8.12 5.40 0.67
N ARG A 24 -8.70 4.27 0.28
CA ARG A 24 -9.09 3.25 1.27
C ARG A 24 -7.84 2.86 2.06
N GLN A 25 -7.93 2.92 3.38
CA GLN A 25 -6.84 2.51 4.24
C GLN A 25 -6.58 1.02 4.05
N ILE A 26 -5.32 0.62 4.19
CA ILE A 26 -4.88 -0.76 4.06
C ILE A 26 -4.13 -1.12 5.33
N VAL A 27 -4.37 -2.31 5.86
CA VAL A 27 -3.52 -2.92 6.90
C VAL A 27 -2.71 -4.04 6.31
N VAL A 28 -1.51 -4.20 6.86
CA VAL A 28 -0.63 -5.33 6.59
C VAL A 28 -0.59 -6.19 7.83
N LEU A 29 -0.97 -7.44 7.67
CA LEU A 29 -0.89 -8.47 8.70
C LEU A 29 0.27 -9.40 8.37
N LYS A 30 0.93 -9.91 9.40
CA LYS A 30 1.96 -10.94 9.33
C LYS A 30 1.66 -11.97 10.41
N ASP A 31 1.42 -13.22 10.00
CA ASP A 31 1.07 -14.31 10.89
C ASP A 31 -0.13 -13.95 11.81
N GLY A 32 -1.13 -13.26 11.23
CA GLY A 32 -2.33 -12.77 11.92
C GLY A 32 -2.18 -11.47 12.72
N VAL A 33 -0.96 -10.92 12.85
CA VAL A 33 -0.70 -9.70 13.62
C VAL A 33 -0.58 -8.49 12.71
N GLN A 34 -1.27 -7.39 13.03
CA GLN A 34 -1.18 -6.15 12.27
C GLN A 34 0.18 -5.49 12.50
N ILE A 35 1.03 -5.42 11.47
CA ILE A 35 2.37 -4.82 11.55
C ILE A 35 2.42 -3.40 11.00
N LYS A 36 1.48 -3.05 10.11
CA LYS A 36 1.48 -1.73 9.46
C LYS A 36 0.08 -1.30 9.07
N ARG A 37 -0.15 0.02 9.11
CA ARG A 37 -1.29 0.70 8.49
C ARG A 37 -0.78 1.64 7.43
N LEU A 38 -1.47 1.66 6.30
CA LEU A 38 -1.14 2.41 5.08
C LEU A 38 -2.39 3.19 4.67
N HIS A 39 -2.22 4.41 4.19
CA HIS A 39 -3.31 5.33 3.89
C HIS A 39 -3.70 5.33 2.41
N SER A 40 -2.97 4.61 1.56
CA SER A 40 -3.31 4.47 0.14
C SER A 40 -2.73 3.21 -0.49
N LEU A 41 -3.30 2.82 -1.63
CA LEU A 41 -2.77 1.72 -2.45
C LEU A 41 -1.35 2.00 -2.96
N LYS A 42 -1.04 3.25 -3.32
CA LYS A 42 0.29 3.63 -3.79
C LYS A 42 1.34 3.48 -2.69
N GLU A 43 0.98 3.89 -1.47
CA GLU A 43 1.83 3.71 -0.30
C GLU A 43 2.09 2.23 -0.01
N ALA A 44 1.08 1.37 -0.20
CA ALA A 44 1.26 -0.08 -0.06
C ALA A 44 2.25 -0.67 -1.06
N PHE A 45 2.24 -0.20 -2.32
CA PHE A 45 3.21 -0.63 -3.32
C PHE A 45 4.62 -0.21 -2.97
N THR A 46 4.80 1.07 -2.63
CA THR A 46 6.10 1.61 -2.24
C THR A 46 6.65 0.90 -1.00
N TRP A 47 5.84 0.75 0.05
CA TRP A 47 6.24 0.06 1.27
C TRP A 47 6.61 -1.40 1.03
N ALA A 48 5.81 -2.14 0.25
CA ALA A 48 6.08 -3.55 -0.04
C ALA A 48 7.38 -3.76 -0.83
N GLU A 49 7.72 -2.85 -1.73
CA GLU A 49 8.97 -2.90 -2.49
C GLU A 49 10.18 -2.48 -1.65
N GLU A 50 10.08 -1.38 -0.91
CA GLU A 50 11.16 -0.89 -0.02
C GLU A 50 11.53 -1.90 1.06
N ASN A 51 10.56 -2.67 1.55
CA ASN A 51 10.77 -3.69 2.58
C ASN A 51 11.00 -5.09 2.01
N MET A 52 11.16 -5.22 0.68
CA MET A 52 11.42 -6.51 0.02
C MET A 52 10.37 -7.60 0.34
N ILE A 53 9.11 -7.19 0.49
CA ILE A 53 7.97 -8.04 0.83
C ILE A 53 7.41 -8.75 -0.42
N CYS A 54 6.95 -7.97 -1.40
CA CYS A 54 6.35 -8.49 -2.64
C CYS A 54 6.22 -7.39 -3.70
N ASN A 55 5.76 -7.75 -4.91
CA ASN A 55 5.49 -6.81 -5.99
C ASN A 55 4.04 -6.29 -5.95
N GLU A 56 3.73 -5.26 -6.75
CA GLU A 56 2.39 -4.68 -6.84
C GLU A 56 1.29 -5.70 -7.18
N GLY A 57 1.62 -6.71 -7.99
CA GLY A 57 0.68 -7.78 -8.37
C GLY A 57 0.24 -8.61 -7.17
N TRP A 58 1.17 -8.94 -6.27
CA TRP A 58 0.88 -9.61 -5.02
C TRP A 58 0.06 -8.75 -4.07
N VAL A 59 0.37 -7.45 -3.94
CA VAL A 59 -0.45 -6.53 -3.12
C VAL A 59 -1.91 -6.51 -3.62
N LYS A 60 -2.13 -6.35 -4.94
CA LYS A 60 -3.48 -6.36 -5.53
C LYS A 60 -4.18 -7.70 -5.35
N ARG A 61 -3.48 -8.82 -5.54
CA ARG A 61 -4.01 -10.17 -5.34
C ARG A 61 -4.43 -10.37 -3.88
N SER A 62 -3.59 -9.96 -2.94
CA SER A 62 -3.85 -10.05 -1.51
C SER A 62 -5.09 -9.25 -1.11
N LEU A 63 -5.18 -7.99 -1.54
CA LEU A 63 -6.35 -7.13 -1.30
C LEU A 63 -7.66 -7.67 -1.92
N LYS A 64 -7.58 -8.35 -3.07
CA LYS A 64 -8.74 -8.86 -3.80
C LYS A 64 -9.22 -10.20 -3.26
N ASN A 65 -8.30 -11.12 -2.99
CA ASN A 65 -8.59 -12.52 -2.71
C ASN A 65 -8.41 -12.87 -1.22
N ASN A 66 -7.95 -11.94 -0.40
CA ASN A 66 -7.57 -12.19 0.99
C ASN A 66 -6.48 -13.27 1.11
N GLU A 67 -5.55 -13.28 0.16
CA GLU A 67 -4.44 -14.25 0.08
C GLU A 67 -3.15 -13.66 0.68
N GLU A 68 -2.44 -14.45 1.48
CA GLU A 68 -1.09 -14.11 1.94
C GLU A 68 -0.07 -14.16 0.78
N THR A 69 0.92 -13.28 0.84
CA THR A 69 2.04 -13.29 -0.10
C THR A 69 2.82 -14.59 0.01
N LYS A 70 3.29 -15.10 -1.13
CA LYS A 70 4.16 -16.29 -1.15
C LYS A 70 5.61 -15.89 -1.41
N PRO A 71 6.57 -16.58 -0.77
CA PRO A 71 7.98 -16.36 -1.07
C PRO A 71 8.28 -16.78 -2.51
N GLY A 72 9.30 -16.16 -3.10
CA GLY A 72 9.74 -16.40 -4.46
C GLY A 72 11.22 -16.10 -4.65
N ARG A 73 11.63 -15.92 -5.92
CA ARG A 73 13.05 -15.73 -6.24
C ARG A 73 13.61 -14.42 -5.68
N LYS A 74 12.89 -13.30 -5.91
CA LYS A 74 13.28 -11.94 -5.48
C LYS A 74 12.90 -11.64 -4.03
N PHE A 75 11.69 -12.02 -3.63
CA PHE A 75 11.15 -11.78 -2.29
C PHE A 75 11.21 -13.07 -1.50
N LYS A 76 12.11 -13.16 -0.53
CA LYS A 76 12.40 -14.41 0.19
C LYS A 76 11.41 -14.72 1.29
N GLU A 77 10.75 -13.69 1.81
CA GLU A 77 9.75 -13.81 2.85
C GLU A 77 8.34 -13.74 2.24
N GLY A 78 7.42 -14.52 2.83
CA GLY A 78 5.99 -14.49 2.53
C GLY A 78 5.17 -14.47 3.82
N GLY A 79 3.87 -14.71 3.71
CA GLY A 79 2.94 -14.69 4.85
C GLY A 79 2.46 -13.28 5.22
N TYR A 80 2.59 -12.31 4.31
CA TYR A 80 2.06 -10.96 4.51
C TYR A 80 0.68 -10.87 3.86
N LEU A 81 -0.30 -10.35 4.58
CA LEU A 81 -1.67 -10.18 4.09
C LEU A 81 -2.03 -8.70 4.06
N PHE A 82 -2.48 -8.23 2.90
CA PHE A 82 -2.96 -6.86 2.72
C PHE A 82 -4.49 -6.87 2.70
N GLN A 83 -5.10 -6.09 3.58
CA GLN A 83 -6.56 -5.95 3.65
C GLN A 83 -6.96 -4.49 3.64
N TYR A 84 -8.07 -4.17 2.98
CA TYR A 84 -8.69 -2.86 3.16
C TYR A 84 -9.25 -2.78 4.58
N LEU A 85 -9.00 -1.65 5.24
CA LEU A 85 -9.78 -1.28 6.41
C LEU A 85 -11.16 -0.86 5.92
N GLU A 86 -12.20 -1.53 6.38
CA GLU A 86 -13.58 -1.08 6.21
C GLU A 86 -13.88 0.17 7.06
#